data_AF-A0A2D5TRC7-F1
#
_entry.id   AF-A0A2D5TRC7-F1
#
_cell.length_a   1.000
_cell.length_b   1.000
_cell.length_c   1.000
_cell.angle_alpha   90.00
_cell.angle_beta   90.00
_cell.angle_gamma   90.00
#
_symmetry.space_group_name_H-M   'P 1'
#
loop_
_entity.id
_entity.type
_entity.pdbx_description
1 polymer ?
#
loop_
_entity_poly.entity_id
_entity_poly.type
_entity_poly.pdbx_seq_one_letter_code
_entity_poly.pdbx_strand_id
1 'polypeptide(L)'
;MDTTKKLYYSSLFLKFLMGVQLILIAGFLFVYFHSMISPETYDQLIVTEEKQIIYKFDHLKVPDTYNEWKESDQLFYYTKLDAWSQFRVIWVKIVGFFIYFFITGLFLKFLKNTNSFEVFFKDNIQILNKIIRLVFFLWLFHMILNLLQNPMTMIFEDLDQPMHITRAKVSFDFLVYYPIMVIFFFALREVFKRGYELKQENDLTI
;
A
#
# COMPACT_ATOMS: atom_id res chain seq x y z
N MET A 1 -16.32 24.76 -13.14
CA MET A 1 -16.35 23.47 -13.85
C MET A 1 -17.59 22.71 -13.41
N ASP A 2 -18.37 22.19 -14.36
CA ASP A 2 -19.57 21.39 -14.14
C ASP A 2 -19.27 20.14 -13.29
N THR A 3 -20.16 19.81 -12.34
CA THR A 3 -20.11 18.64 -11.46
C THR A 3 -19.89 17.35 -12.26
N THR A 4 -20.56 17.23 -13.42
CA THR A 4 -20.41 16.06 -14.32
C THR A 4 -18.99 15.90 -14.84
N LYS A 5 -18.35 17.00 -15.25
CA LYS A 5 -16.95 17.00 -15.73
C LYS A 5 -15.98 16.64 -14.60
N LYS A 6 -16.21 17.13 -13.37
CA LYS A 6 -15.41 16.77 -12.19
C LYS A 6 -15.48 15.27 -11.87
N LEU A 7 -16.68 14.68 -11.92
CA LEU A 7 -16.88 13.25 -11.70
C LEU A 7 -16.16 12.41 -12.77
N TYR A 8 -16.19 12.85 -14.03
CA TYR A 8 -15.44 12.21 -15.11
C TYR A 8 -13.91 12.22 -14.87
N TYR A 9 -13.32 13.38 -14.55
CA TYR A 9 -11.88 13.46 -14.27
C TYR A 9 -11.49 12.68 -13.02
N SER A 10 -12.33 12.70 -11.98
CA SER A 10 -12.11 11.90 -10.77
C SER A 10 -12.12 10.39 -11.09
N SER A 11 -13.05 9.94 -11.92
CA SER A 11 -13.13 8.54 -12.41
C SER A 11 -11.89 8.13 -13.21
N LEU A 12 -11.41 8.99 -14.12
CA LEU A 12 -10.19 8.75 -14.89
C LEU A 12 -8.97 8.63 -13.98
N PHE A 13 -8.85 9.53 -13.02
CA PHE A 13 -7.75 9.53 -12.06
C PHE A 13 -7.75 8.29 -11.16
N LEU A 14 -8.92 7.84 -10.67
CA LEU A 14 -9.02 6.57 -9.91
C LEU A 14 -8.58 5.37 -10.74
N LYS A 15 -8.94 5.30 -12.04
CA LYS A 15 -8.47 4.23 -12.93
C LYS A 15 -6.96 4.26 -13.13
N PHE A 16 -6.40 5.45 -13.29
CA PHE A 16 -4.95 5.63 -13.37
C PHE A 16 -4.26 5.12 -12.09
N LEU A 17 -4.76 5.51 -10.91
CA LEU A 17 -4.25 5.01 -9.62
C LEU A 17 -4.31 3.49 -9.51
N MET A 18 -5.41 2.86 -9.95
CA MET A 18 -5.52 1.40 -10.00
C MET A 18 -4.46 0.76 -10.91
N GLY A 19 -4.15 1.38 -12.05
CA GLY A 19 -3.08 0.94 -12.94
C GLY A 19 -1.70 0.99 -12.28
N VAL A 20 -1.39 2.11 -11.61
CA VAL A 20 -0.13 2.27 -10.86
C VAL A 20 -0.01 1.21 -9.75
N GLN A 21 -1.08 0.95 -9.00
CA GLN A 21 -1.09 -0.08 -7.95
C GLN A 21 -0.78 -1.47 -8.50
N LEU A 22 -1.34 -1.84 -9.66
CA LEU A 22 -1.07 -3.14 -10.30
C LEU A 22 0.40 -3.26 -10.73
N ILE A 23 0.98 -2.20 -11.30
CA ILE A 23 2.40 -2.17 -11.66
C ILE A 23 3.27 -2.34 -10.42
N LEU A 24 2.95 -1.67 -9.32
CA LEU A 24 3.69 -1.80 -8.07
C LEU A 24 3.59 -3.23 -7.49
N ILE A 25 2.40 -3.84 -7.47
CA ILE A 25 2.22 -5.23 -7.02
C ILE A 25 3.06 -6.19 -7.87
N ALA A 26 2.98 -6.06 -9.19
CA ALA A 26 3.78 -6.88 -10.10
C ALA A 26 5.29 -6.66 -9.90
N GLY A 27 5.71 -5.42 -9.68
CA GLY A 27 7.10 -5.08 -9.37
C GLY A 27 7.59 -5.71 -8.07
N PHE A 28 6.81 -5.66 -6.99
CA PHE A 28 7.16 -6.32 -5.72
C PHE A 28 7.22 -7.85 -5.85
N LEU A 29 6.28 -8.46 -6.57
CA LEU A 29 6.33 -9.89 -6.88
C LEU A 29 7.57 -10.25 -7.67
N PHE A 30 7.89 -9.47 -8.70
CA PHE A 30 9.10 -9.67 -9.51
C PHE A 30 10.36 -9.58 -8.66
N VAL A 31 10.51 -8.54 -7.84
CA VAL A 31 11.66 -8.36 -6.93
C VAL A 31 11.81 -9.57 -6.01
N TYR A 32 10.71 -10.04 -5.40
CA TYR A 32 10.73 -11.19 -4.51
C TYR A 32 11.22 -12.47 -5.23
N PHE A 33 10.58 -12.85 -6.33
CA PHE A 33 10.95 -14.08 -7.04
C PHE A 33 12.34 -14.00 -7.68
N HIS A 34 12.68 -12.86 -8.28
CA HIS A 34 14.00 -12.69 -8.89
C HIS A 34 15.11 -12.66 -7.85
N SER A 35 14.87 -12.11 -6.65
CA SER A 35 15.86 -12.13 -5.56
C SER A 35 16.17 -13.53 -5.04
N MET A 36 15.25 -14.48 -5.20
CA MET A 36 15.48 -15.88 -4.85
C MET A 36 16.32 -16.62 -5.89
N ILE A 37 16.37 -16.11 -7.13
CA ILE A 37 17.07 -16.73 -8.26
C ILE A 37 18.45 -16.10 -8.45
N SER A 38 18.51 -14.77 -8.41
CA SER A 38 19.71 -13.93 -8.61
C SER A 38 19.82 -12.90 -7.48
N PRO A 39 20.19 -13.33 -6.26
CA PRO A 39 20.34 -12.44 -5.10
C PRO A 39 21.36 -11.33 -5.35
N GLU A 40 22.45 -11.59 -6.08
CA GLU A 40 23.53 -10.64 -6.40
C GLU A 40 23.05 -9.39 -7.14
N THR A 41 21.92 -9.48 -7.84
CA THR A 41 21.30 -8.31 -8.50
C THR A 41 20.74 -7.29 -7.49
N TYR A 42 20.53 -7.70 -6.24
CA TYR A 42 19.87 -6.93 -5.19
C TYR A 42 20.81 -6.50 -4.06
N ASP A 43 22.12 -6.52 -4.28
CA ASP A 43 23.14 -6.14 -3.30
C ASP A 43 23.02 -4.68 -2.82
N GLN A 44 22.43 -3.81 -3.64
CA GLN A 44 22.18 -2.41 -3.31
C GLN A 44 20.80 -2.18 -2.65
N LEU A 45 20.05 -3.26 -2.41
CA LEU A 45 18.72 -3.20 -1.82
C LEU A 45 18.81 -3.32 -0.29
N ILE A 46 18.40 -2.27 0.40
CA ILE A 46 18.41 -2.18 1.86
C ILE A 46 16.98 -2.19 2.38
N VAL A 47 16.81 -2.79 3.55
CA VAL A 47 15.60 -2.71 4.35
C VAL A 47 15.84 -1.76 5.54
N THR A 48 14.98 -0.76 5.73
CA THR A 48 15.09 0.11 6.91
C THR A 48 14.51 -0.58 8.14
N GLU A 49 14.74 0.00 9.33
CA GLU A 49 14.06 -0.44 10.57
C GLU A 49 12.53 -0.40 10.44
N GLU A 50 11.99 0.44 9.54
CA GLU A 50 10.55 0.53 9.24
C GLU A 50 10.07 -0.48 8.19
N LYS A 51 10.94 -1.39 7.75
CA LYS A 51 10.69 -2.37 6.66
C LYS A 51 10.39 -1.72 5.31
N GLN A 52 10.88 -0.50 5.13
CA GLN A 52 10.90 0.13 3.82
C GLN A 52 12.05 -0.45 3.01
N ILE A 53 11.84 -0.57 1.69
CA ILE A 53 12.86 -1.07 0.78
C ILE A 53 13.42 0.17 0.10
N ILE A 54 14.73 0.36 0.21
CA ILE A 54 15.44 1.52 -0.33
C ILE A 54 16.58 1.00 -1.18
N TYR A 55 16.77 1.63 -2.32
CA TYR A 55 17.94 1.41 -3.16
C TYR A 55 19.03 2.41 -2.76
N LYS A 56 20.17 1.94 -2.27
CA LYS A 56 21.30 2.81 -1.91
C LYS A 56 22.33 2.77 -3.04
N PHE A 57 22.32 3.81 -3.88
CA PHE A 57 23.24 3.94 -5.02
C PHE A 57 24.71 4.02 -4.59
N ASP A 58 24.98 4.63 -3.43
CA ASP A 58 26.34 4.88 -2.93
C ASP A 58 26.94 3.71 -2.14
N HIS A 59 26.45 2.47 -2.34
CA HIS A 59 26.89 1.35 -1.50
C HIS A 59 28.19 0.68 -1.98
N LEU A 60 29.17 0.67 -1.08
CA LEU A 60 30.27 -0.30 -1.02
C LEU A 60 29.71 -1.66 -0.60
N LYS A 61 29.86 -2.69 -1.46
CA LYS A 61 29.77 -4.14 -1.25
C LYS A 61 28.96 -4.66 -0.02
N VAL A 62 28.02 -5.59 -0.25
CA VAL A 62 27.34 -6.33 0.84
C VAL A 62 28.39 -7.01 1.72
N PRO A 63 28.33 -6.89 3.07
CA PRO A 63 29.29 -7.52 3.96
C PRO A 63 29.17 -9.04 3.84
N ASP A 64 30.32 -9.70 3.68
CA ASP A 64 30.37 -11.16 3.55
C ASP A 64 30.25 -11.81 4.93
N THR A 65 30.87 -11.19 5.94
CA THR A 65 30.96 -11.69 7.31
C THR A 65 30.21 -10.82 8.33
N TYR A 66 29.90 -11.39 9.49
CA TYR A 66 29.28 -10.64 10.57
C TYR A 66 30.19 -9.54 11.12
N ASN A 67 31.50 -9.78 11.20
CA ASN A 67 32.44 -8.78 11.70
C ASN A 67 32.50 -7.57 10.77
N GLU A 68 32.54 -7.77 9.44
CA GLU A 68 32.45 -6.69 8.46
C GLU A 68 31.15 -5.89 8.63
N TRP A 69 30.03 -6.58 8.82
CA TRP A 69 28.75 -5.91 9.04
C TRP A 69 28.76 -5.09 10.33
N LYS A 70 29.29 -5.63 11.42
CA LYS A 70 29.33 -4.97 12.74
C LYS A 70 30.18 -3.70 12.73
N GLU A 71 31.24 -3.67 11.92
CA GLU A 71 32.13 -2.52 11.74
C GLU A 71 31.59 -1.48 10.74
N SER A 72 30.52 -1.80 10.02
CA SER A 72 29.85 -0.91 9.05
C SER A 72 28.73 -0.08 9.69
N ASP A 73 27.98 0.65 8.85
CA ASP A 73 26.74 1.36 9.22
C ASP A 73 25.60 0.42 9.70
N GLN A 74 25.83 -0.89 9.75
CA GLN A 74 24.89 -1.91 10.25
C GLN A 74 23.54 -1.92 9.54
N LEU A 75 23.57 -1.71 8.23
CA LEU A 75 22.38 -1.68 7.37
C LEU A 75 21.79 -3.09 7.20
N PHE A 76 20.48 -3.20 6.99
CA PHE A 76 19.84 -4.49 6.74
C PHE A 76 19.82 -4.77 5.24
N TYR A 77 20.74 -5.61 4.78
CA TYR A 77 20.82 -5.99 3.38
C TYR A 77 19.72 -6.99 3.05
N TYR A 78 18.91 -6.68 2.04
CA TYR A 78 17.78 -7.52 1.68
C TYR A 78 18.22 -8.95 1.30
N THR A 79 19.37 -9.09 0.64
CA THR A 79 19.95 -10.38 0.23
C THR A 79 20.44 -11.23 1.40
N LYS A 80 20.80 -10.61 2.53
CA LYS A 80 21.23 -11.29 3.76
C LYS A 80 20.07 -11.62 4.69
N LEU A 81 18.85 -11.16 4.40
CA LEU A 81 17.67 -11.53 5.19
C LEU A 81 17.32 -13.01 5.02
N ASP A 82 16.85 -13.64 6.09
CA ASP A 82 16.26 -14.97 5.96
C ASP A 82 15.02 -14.95 5.07
N ALA A 83 14.70 -16.09 4.46
CA ALA A 83 13.59 -16.20 3.50
C ALA A 83 12.25 -15.72 4.10
N TRP A 84 12.04 -15.94 5.40
CA TRP A 84 10.84 -15.47 6.10
C TRP A 84 10.79 -13.94 6.25
N SER A 85 11.91 -13.28 6.58
CA SER A 85 11.97 -11.82 6.65
C SER A 85 11.82 -11.19 5.26
N GLN A 86 12.47 -11.75 4.23
CA GLN A 86 12.29 -11.31 2.83
C GLN A 86 10.82 -11.39 2.41
N PHE A 87 10.20 -12.55 2.60
CA PHE A 87 8.78 -12.77 2.36
C PHE A 87 7.95 -11.71 3.07
N ARG A 88 8.13 -11.54 4.37
CA ARG A 88 7.33 -10.63 5.17
C ARG A 88 7.45 -9.18 4.70
N VAL A 89 8.67 -8.70 4.44
CA VAL A 89 8.92 -7.31 4.00
C VAL A 89 8.19 -7.01 2.68
N ILE A 90 8.20 -7.95 1.74
CA ILE A 90 7.51 -7.79 0.45
C ILE A 90 5.99 -7.95 0.61
N TRP A 91 5.53 -9.01 1.27
CA TRP A 91 4.12 -9.37 1.34
C TRP A 91 3.28 -8.38 2.13
N VAL A 92 3.85 -7.76 3.17
CA VAL A 92 3.15 -6.66 3.87
C VAL A 92 2.80 -5.52 2.91
N LYS A 93 3.70 -5.19 1.98
CA LYS A 93 3.46 -4.15 0.95
C LYS A 93 2.43 -4.60 -0.07
N ILE A 94 2.57 -5.83 -0.59
CA ILE A 94 1.61 -6.40 -1.56
C ILE A 94 0.20 -6.39 -0.98
N VAL A 95 0.01 -6.88 0.25
CA VAL A 95 -1.30 -6.89 0.92
C VAL A 95 -1.83 -5.47 1.09
N GLY A 96 -0.99 -4.51 1.49
CA GLY A 96 -1.37 -3.10 1.58
C GLY A 96 -1.88 -2.53 0.25
N PHE A 97 -1.13 -2.73 -0.83
CA PHE A 97 -1.54 -2.29 -2.18
C PHE A 97 -2.80 -3.01 -2.67
N PHE A 98 -2.96 -4.29 -2.35
CA PHE A 98 -4.14 -5.06 -2.75
C PHE A 98 -5.41 -4.56 -2.06
N ILE A 99 -5.38 -4.34 -0.74
CA ILE A 99 -6.52 -3.75 -0.02
C ILE A 99 -6.82 -2.36 -0.57
N TYR A 100 -5.79 -1.56 -0.83
CA TYR A 100 -5.96 -0.22 -1.40
C TYR A 100 -6.58 -0.25 -2.82
N PHE A 101 -6.24 -1.24 -3.63
CA PHE A 101 -6.86 -1.46 -4.94
C PHE A 101 -8.37 -1.68 -4.84
N PHE A 102 -8.83 -2.50 -3.88
CA PHE A 102 -10.26 -2.68 -3.65
C PHE A 102 -10.96 -1.40 -3.20
N ILE A 103 -10.34 -0.63 -2.29
CA ILE A 103 -10.88 0.66 -1.85
C ILE A 103 -11.04 1.61 -3.05
N THR A 104 -10.02 1.69 -3.92
CA THR A 104 -10.04 2.53 -5.13
C THR A 104 -11.14 2.07 -6.11
N GLY A 105 -11.28 0.76 -6.30
CA GLY A 105 -12.35 0.19 -7.13
C GLY A 105 -13.76 0.47 -6.59
N LEU A 106 -13.95 0.45 -5.26
CA LEU A 106 -15.21 0.84 -4.64
C LEU A 106 -15.50 2.33 -4.81
N PHE A 107 -14.49 3.21 -4.73
CA PHE A 107 -14.67 4.62 -5.06
C PHE A 107 -15.09 4.84 -6.50
N LEU A 108 -14.49 4.11 -7.43
CA LEU A 108 -14.89 4.20 -8.83
C LEU A 108 -16.35 3.78 -9.01
N LYS A 109 -16.82 2.75 -8.29
CA LYS A 109 -18.22 2.34 -8.29
C LYS A 109 -19.13 3.41 -7.67
N PHE A 110 -18.70 4.00 -6.55
CA PHE A 110 -19.39 5.09 -5.88
C PHE A 110 -19.62 6.29 -6.80
N LEU A 111 -18.60 6.69 -7.58
CA LEU A 111 -18.73 7.77 -8.57
C LEU A 111 -19.68 7.42 -9.73
N LYS A 112 -19.78 6.16 -10.14
CA LYS A 112 -20.67 5.75 -11.25
C LYS A 112 -22.15 5.74 -10.86
N ASN A 113 -22.45 5.57 -9.58
CA ASN A 113 -23.80 5.46 -9.06
C ASN A 113 -24.50 6.82 -8.89
N THR A 114 -23.86 7.93 -9.30
CA THR A 114 -24.44 9.28 -9.25
C THR A 114 -25.30 9.64 -10.47
N ASN A 115 -25.63 8.67 -11.32
CA ASN A 115 -26.37 8.89 -12.56
C ASN A 115 -27.90 8.92 -12.38
N SER A 116 -28.47 8.35 -11.32
CA SER A 116 -29.90 8.43 -11.02
C SER A 116 -30.18 8.48 -9.51
N PHE A 117 -31.26 9.16 -9.12
CA PHE A 117 -31.58 9.45 -7.72
C PHE A 117 -31.89 8.21 -6.87
N GLU A 118 -32.68 7.26 -7.38
CA GLU A 118 -33.02 6.03 -6.66
C GLU A 118 -31.80 5.12 -6.43
N VAL A 119 -30.93 5.02 -7.44
CA VAL A 119 -29.70 4.23 -7.38
C VAL A 119 -28.69 4.88 -6.44
N PHE A 120 -28.67 6.21 -6.38
CA PHE A 120 -27.77 6.98 -5.53
C PHE A 120 -27.92 6.59 -4.06
N PHE A 121 -29.10 6.71 -3.45
CA PHE A 121 -29.21 6.54 -1.99
C PHE A 121 -29.02 5.08 -1.55
N LYS A 122 -29.62 4.13 -2.26
CA LYS A 122 -29.58 2.72 -1.85
C LYS A 122 -28.19 2.11 -2.05
N ASP A 123 -27.55 2.34 -3.19
CA ASP A 123 -26.30 1.67 -3.51
C ASP A 123 -25.08 2.39 -2.92
N ASN A 124 -25.12 3.72 -2.80
CA ASN A 124 -23.98 4.47 -2.25
C ASN A 124 -23.78 4.23 -0.76
N ILE A 125 -24.86 4.09 0.02
CA ILE A 125 -24.77 3.72 1.44
C ILE A 125 -24.13 2.34 1.60
N GLN A 126 -24.52 1.37 0.77
CA GLN A 126 -23.92 0.03 0.80
C GLN A 126 -22.43 0.06 0.42
N ILE A 127 -22.05 0.87 -0.56
CA ILE A 127 -20.65 1.03 -0.98
C ILE A 127 -19.83 1.71 0.13
N LEU A 128 -20.34 2.78 0.75
CA LEU A 128 -19.67 3.43 1.89
C LEU A 128 -19.46 2.47 3.04
N ASN A 129 -20.47 1.65 3.39
CA ASN A 129 -20.32 0.63 4.43
C ASN A 129 -19.23 -0.40 4.09
N LYS A 130 -19.09 -0.79 2.82
CA LYS A 130 -17.99 -1.68 2.37
C LYS A 130 -16.63 -0.99 2.50
N ILE A 131 -16.52 0.28 2.11
CA ILE A 131 -15.28 1.07 2.24
C ILE A 131 -14.88 1.19 3.70
N ILE A 132 -15.81 1.56 4.58
CA ILE A 132 -15.57 1.68 6.03
C ILE A 132 -15.08 0.35 6.62
N ARG A 133 -15.71 -0.78 6.25
CA ARG A 133 -15.25 -2.11 6.68
C ARG A 133 -13.82 -2.40 6.21
N LEU A 134 -13.48 -2.10 4.96
CA LEU A 134 -12.12 -2.31 4.45
C LEU A 134 -11.09 -1.42 5.15
N VAL A 135 -11.41 -0.15 5.41
CA VAL A 135 -10.57 0.76 6.17
C VAL A 135 -10.36 0.23 7.60
N PHE A 136 -11.41 -0.28 8.24
CA PHE A 136 -11.32 -0.89 9.56
C PHE A 136 -10.44 -2.17 9.55
N PHE A 137 -10.59 -3.05 8.55
CA PHE A 137 -9.74 -4.22 8.41
C PHE A 137 -8.27 -3.85 8.17
N LEU A 138 -8.00 -2.80 7.38
CA LEU A 138 -6.66 -2.30 7.15
C LEU A 138 -6.04 -1.74 8.44
N TRP A 139 -6.82 -1.01 9.23
CA TRP A 139 -6.41 -0.54 10.56
C TRP A 139 -6.14 -1.71 11.53
N LEU A 140 -7.02 -2.71 11.58
CA LEU A 140 -6.82 -3.90 12.43
C LEU A 140 -5.58 -4.69 12.00
N PHE A 141 -5.38 -4.85 10.68
CA PHE A 141 -4.20 -5.49 10.13
C PHE A 141 -2.91 -4.75 10.52
N HIS A 142 -2.92 -3.42 10.41
CA HIS A 142 -1.80 -2.59 10.86
C HIS A 142 -1.50 -2.77 12.35
N MET A 143 -2.53 -2.78 13.19
CA MET A 143 -2.40 -3.03 14.63
C MET A 143 -1.80 -4.41 14.93
N ILE A 144 -2.28 -5.47 14.26
CA ILE A 144 -1.75 -6.83 14.41
C ILE A 144 -0.28 -6.88 14.01
N LEU A 145 0.09 -6.25 12.89
CA LEU A 145 1.49 -6.22 12.43
C LEU A 145 2.43 -5.46 13.39
N ASN A 146 1.92 -4.41 14.03
CA ASN A 146 2.66 -3.66 15.05
C ASN A 146 2.75 -4.37 16.40
N LEU A 147 1.79 -5.24 16.73
CA LEU A 147 1.84 -6.11 17.92
C LEU A 147 2.81 -7.27 17.70
N LEU A 148 2.82 -7.83 16.49
CA LEU A 148 3.74 -8.88 16.07
C LEU A 148 5.08 -8.28 15.62
N GLN A 149 5.76 -7.55 16.51
CA GLN A 149 7.12 -7.01 16.28
C GLN A 149 8.16 -8.13 16.17
N ASN A 150 8.01 -9.05 15.22
CA ASN A 150 9.01 -10.06 15.00
C ASN A 150 10.23 -9.36 14.39
N PRO A 151 11.42 -9.66 14.90
CA PRO A 151 12.67 -9.11 14.41
C PRO A 151 12.91 -9.52 12.95
N MET A 152 13.74 -8.75 12.25
CA MET A 152 14.31 -9.20 10.98
C MET A 152 15.54 -10.04 11.29
N THR A 153 15.67 -11.18 10.64
CA THR A 153 16.82 -12.07 10.83
C THR A 153 17.73 -11.94 9.63
N MET A 154 19.03 -11.74 9.88
CA MET A 154 20.06 -11.81 8.86
C MET A 154 20.89 -13.08 9.03
N ILE A 155 21.33 -13.64 7.90
CA ILE A 155 22.13 -14.85 7.84
C ILE A 155 23.51 -14.47 7.30
N PHE A 156 24.54 -14.83 8.06
CA PHE A 156 25.94 -14.74 7.64
C PHE A 156 26.54 -16.14 7.67
N GLU A 157 27.34 -16.48 6.65
CA GLU A 157 27.90 -17.83 6.48
C GLU A 157 29.04 -18.13 7.47
N ASP A 158 29.69 -17.10 8.02
CA ASP A 158 30.76 -17.21 9.02
C ASP A 158 30.25 -17.54 10.43
N LEU A 159 28.93 -17.59 10.61
CA LEU A 159 28.28 -17.95 11.86
C LEU A 159 27.42 -19.20 11.66
N ASP A 160 27.70 -20.26 12.44
CA ASP A 160 26.89 -21.49 12.47
C ASP A 160 25.45 -21.26 12.98
N GLN A 161 25.10 -20.04 13.39
CA GLN A 161 23.76 -19.69 13.88
C GLN A 161 23.27 -18.36 13.27
N PRO A 162 21.98 -18.27 12.87
CA PRO A 162 21.39 -17.03 12.41
C PRO A 162 21.38 -16.00 13.54
N MET A 163 21.98 -14.83 13.33
CA MET A 163 21.93 -13.75 14.31
C MET A 163 20.70 -12.87 14.10
N HIS A 164 19.95 -12.71 15.19
CA HIS A 164 18.78 -11.85 15.22
C HIS A 164 19.21 -10.41 15.45
N ILE A 165 18.81 -9.50 14.56
CA ILE A 165 18.93 -8.07 14.82
C ILE A 165 17.52 -7.54 15.10
N THR A 166 17.34 -7.17 16.37
CA THR A 166 16.05 -7.16 17.08
C THR A 166 15.35 -5.81 17.09
N ARG A 167 15.41 -5.03 16.01
CA ARG A 167 14.70 -3.74 15.96
C ARG A 167 14.10 -3.48 14.59
N ALA A 168 12.86 -3.92 14.42
CA ALA A 168 12.09 -3.64 13.22
C ALA A 168 10.65 -3.29 13.57
N LYS A 169 10.19 -2.11 13.16
CA LYS A 169 8.80 -1.66 13.21
C LYS A 169 8.18 -1.79 11.82
N VAL A 170 6.86 -1.87 11.75
CA VAL A 170 6.14 -1.88 10.47
C VAL A 170 5.49 -0.52 10.30
N SER A 171 6.07 0.37 9.49
CA SER A 171 5.38 1.62 9.12
C SER A 171 4.65 1.43 7.79
N PHE A 172 3.46 2.01 7.68
CA PHE A 172 2.74 2.12 6.40
C PHE A 172 2.74 3.59 5.90
N ASP A 173 3.71 4.38 6.36
CA ASP A 173 3.42 5.74 6.81
C ASP A 173 3.17 6.80 5.73
N PHE A 174 3.31 6.56 4.43
CA PHE A 174 3.27 7.75 3.55
C PHE A 174 2.70 7.65 2.13
N LEU A 175 2.80 6.53 1.42
CA LEU A 175 2.53 6.55 -0.02
C LEU A 175 1.05 6.47 -0.43
N VAL A 176 0.14 6.36 0.53
CA VAL A 176 -1.25 5.95 0.27
C VAL A 176 -2.21 6.86 1.06
N TYR A 177 -2.13 6.90 2.39
CA TYR A 177 -3.22 7.45 3.22
C TYR A 177 -3.60 8.92 2.98
N TYR A 178 -2.64 9.85 2.89
CA TYR A 178 -2.95 11.28 2.82
C TYR A 178 -3.56 11.71 1.48
N PRO A 179 -2.96 11.38 0.32
CA PRO A 179 -3.57 11.67 -0.96
C PRO A 179 -4.96 11.02 -1.09
N ILE A 180 -5.14 9.79 -0.60
CA ILE A 180 -6.43 9.10 -0.64
C ILE A 180 -7.47 9.75 0.22
N MET A 181 -7.14 10.12 1.46
CA MET A 181 -8.12 10.82 2.31
C MET A 181 -8.57 12.10 1.63
N VAL A 182 -7.64 12.85 1.02
CA VAL A 182 -7.99 14.07 0.27
C VAL A 182 -8.89 13.73 -0.93
N ILE A 183 -8.55 12.73 -1.73
CA ILE A 183 -9.36 12.27 -2.87
C ILE A 183 -10.72 11.76 -2.40
N PHE A 184 -10.78 11.06 -1.28
CA PHE A 184 -11.98 10.52 -0.68
C PHE A 184 -12.90 11.63 -0.24
N PHE A 185 -12.43 12.59 0.57
CA PHE A 185 -13.25 13.71 1.01
C PHE A 185 -13.69 14.58 -0.17
N PHE A 186 -12.85 14.76 -1.19
CA PHE A 186 -13.21 15.48 -2.41
C PHE A 186 -14.29 14.75 -3.21
N ALA A 187 -14.13 13.45 -3.46
CA ALA A 187 -15.12 12.62 -4.15
C ALA A 187 -16.43 12.57 -3.37
N LEU A 188 -16.37 12.37 -2.05
CA LEU A 188 -17.53 12.32 -1.17
C LEU A 188 -18.32 13.63 -1.21
N ARG A 189 -17.63 14.77 -1.16
CA ARG A 189 -18.24 16.10 -1.30
C ARG A 189 -18.99 16.26 -2.63
N GLU A 190 -18.36 15.93 -3.75
CA GLU A 190 -18.97 16.10 -5.08
C GLU A 190 -20.14 15.11 -5.28
N VAL A 191 -20.04 13.90 -4.73
CA VAL A 191 -21.13 12.91 -4.75
C VAL A 191 -22.33 13.39 -3.94
N PHE A 192 -22.15 13.85 -2.70
CA PHE A 192 -23.25 14.40 -1.90
C PHE A 192 -23.87 15.64 -2.55
N LYS A 193 -23.07 16.49 -3.18
CA LYS A 193 -23.56 17.64 -3.93
C LYS A 193 -24.46 17.21 -5.09
N ARG A 194 -24.04 16.25 -5.92
CA ARG A 194 -24.87 15.73 -7.02
C ARG A 194 -26.14 15.04 -6.52
N GLY A 195 -26.06 14.32 -5.39
CA GLY A 195 -27.23 13.74 -4.75
C GLY A 195 -28.27 14.79 -4.32
N TYR A 196 -27.82 15.95 -3.83
CA TYR A 196 -28.69 17.07 -3.47
C TYR A 196 -29.30 17.74 -4.71
N GLU A 197 -28.51 17.96 -5.77
CA GLU A 197 -29.01 18.47 -7.06
C GLU A 197 -30.11 17.56 -7.63
N LEU A 198 -29.88 16.24 -7.65
CA LEU A 198 -30.87 15.25 -8.09
C LEU A 198 -32.14 15.25 -7.20
N LYS A 199 -31.98 15.48 -5.89
CA LYS A 199 -33.13 15.62 -4.98
C LYS A 199 -33.98 16.83 -5.37
N GLN A 200 -33.34 17.98 -5.57
CA GLN A 200 -34.03 19.21 -5.97
C GLN A 200 -34.69 19.07 -7.34
N GLU A 201 -34.01 18.47 -8.32
CA GLU A 201 -34.56 18.17 -9.64
C GLU A 201 -35.83 17.31 -9.50
N ASN A 202 -35.81 16.27 -8.67
CA ASN A 202 -36.95 15.39 -8.46
C ASN A 202 -38.11 16.06 -7.69
N ASP A 203 -37.80 16.80 -6.62
CA ASP A 203 -38.77 17.55 -5.80
C ASP A 203 -39.45 18.70 -6.58
N LEU A 204 -38.86 19.15 -7.71
CA LEU A 204 -39.46 20.15 -8.62
C LEU A 204 -40.30 19.53 -9.74
N THR A 205 -40.19 18.21 -9.96
CA THR A 205 -40.84 17.49 -11.07
C THR A 205 -42.09 16.72 -10.60
N ILE A 206 -42.19 16.43 -9.31
CA ILE A 206 -43.35 15.79 -8.64
C ILE A 206 -44.19 16.86 -7.94
#